data_AF-A0A848WZU1-F1
#
_entry.id   AF-A0A848WZU1-F1
#
_cell.length_a   1.000
_cell.length_b   1.000
_cell.length_c   1.000
_cell.angle_alpha   90.00
_cell.angle_beta   90.00
_cell.angle_gamma   90.00
#
_symmetry.space_group_name_H-M   'P 1'
#
loop_
_entity.id
_entity.type
_entity.pdbx_description
1 polymer ?
#
loop_
_entity_poly.entity_id
_entity_poly.type
_entity_poly.pdbx_seq_one_letter_code
_entity_poly.pdbx_strand_id
1 'polypeptide(L)'
;MNDEVWAAQNVIDFTVPGTEYTAGDQLKITWYDGNRTPNANADKSHVPKHYALPRSGSLIIGEEGTLVIPHVGAPRLYPEEKFAGKIEMADGQNHYHGWVDGALKDEQPSDGFEYGARLTEAVLLGNIAVRFKGDALEWDSENLKITAVGKGNPDPAKVAEANKWVRREYRDGWNIAEV
;
A
#
# COMPACT_ATOMS: atom_id res chain seq x y z
N MET A 1 11.30 15.52 14.73
CA MET A 1 9.88 15.15 14.59
C MET A 1 9.05 16.22 15.26
N ASN A 2 7.90 16.51 14.69
CA ASN A 2 6.85 17.37 15.25
C ASN A 2 5.51 16.64 15.05
N ASP A 3 4.40 17.28 15.40
CA ASP A 3 3.07 16.66 15.28
C ASP A 3 2.68 16.30 13.83
N GLU A 4 3.36 16.89 12.84
CA GLU A 4 3.13 16.67 11.40
C GLU A 4 4.08 15.61 10.80
N VAL A 5 5.25 15.42 11.40
CA VAL A 5 6.31 14.53 10.93
C VAL A 5 6.63 13.55 12.05
N TRP A 6 5.79 12.53 12.14
CA TRP A 6 5.89 11.39 13.06
C TRP A 6 5.18 10.17 12.45
N ALA A 7 5.67 8.94 12.60
CA ALA A 7 6.86 8.52 13.35
C ALA A 7 8.12 8.48 12.47
N ALA A 8 9.31 8.64 13.06
CA ALA A 8 10.58 8.61 12.33
C ALA A 8 10.88 7.25 11.67
N GLN A 9 10.29 6.18 12.20
CA GLN A 9 10.29 4.87 11.59
C GLN A 9 8.97 4.18 11.90
N ASN A 10 8.44 3.44 10.95
CA ASN A 10 7.26 2.63 11.14
C ASN A 10 7.34 1.35 10.29
N VAL A 11 6.63 0.33 10.75
CA VAL A 11 6.33 -0.89 10.00
C VAL A 11 4.83 -1.09 10.12
N ILE A 12 4.14 -1.19 9.01
CA ILE A 12 2.68 -1.32 8.97
C ILE A 12 2.36 -2.62 8.23
N ASP A 13 1.61 -3.49 8.88
CA ASP A 13 1.11 -4.72 8.28
C ASP A 13 -0.34 -4.52 7.86
N PHE A 14 -0.60 -4.73 6.57
CA PHE A 14 -1.94 -4.80 5.99
C PHE A 14 -2.29 -6.26 5.70
N THR A 15 -3.53 -6.62 5.98
CA THR A 15 -4.15 -7.86 5.48
C THR A 15 -5.32 -7.45 4.61
N VAL A 16 -5.27 -7.81 3.33
CA VAL A 16 -6.33 -7.51 2.36
C VAL A 16 -6.87 -8.81 1.77
N PRO A 17 -8.09 -8.82 1.21
CA PRO A 17 -8.61 -9.98 0.49
C PRO A 17 -7.66 -10.43 -0.63
N GLY A 18 -7.58 -11.74 -0.82
CA GLY A 18 -6.90 -12.33 -1.97
C GLY A 18 -7.62 -12.03 -3.29
N THR A 19 -6.95 -12.35 -4.39
CA THR A 19 -7.50 -12.32 -5.76
C THR A 19 -7.17 -13.64 -6.46
N GLU A 20 -7.59 -13.80 -7.71
CA GLU A 20 -7.18 -14.95 -8.54
C GLU A 20 -5.65 -15.07 -8.72
N TYR A 21 -4.90 -13.99 -8.46
CA TYR A 21 -3.44 -13.95 -8.56
C TYR A 21 -2.72 -14.23 -7.24
N THR A 22 -3.44 -14.49 -6.15
CA THR A 22 -2.84 -14.76 -4.83
C THR A 22 -3.02 -16.22 -4.42
N ALA A 23 -1.99 -16.80 -3.80
CA ALA A 23 -2.00 -18.21 -3.39
C ALA A 23 -3.00 -18.57 -2.27
N GLY A 24 -3.67 -17.60 -1.67
CA GLY A 24 -4.68 -17.85 -0.64
C GLY A 24 -5.66 -16.69 -0.50
N ASP A 25 -6.61 -16.87 0.41
CA ASP A 25 -7.78 -15.98 0.57
C ASP A 25 -7.43 -14.57 1.08
N GLN A 26 -6.18 -14.36 1.51
CA GLN A 26 -5.67 -13.09 2.03
C GLN A 26 -4.25 -12.82 1.53
N LEU A 27 -4.01 -11.56 1.17
CA LEU A 27 -2.69 -11.03 0.86
C LEU A 27 -2.16 -10.22 2.06
N LYS A 28 -0.96 -10.57 2.50
CA LYS A 28 -0.23 -9.81 3.53
C LYS A 28 0.72 -8.84 2.86
N ILE A 29 0.64 -7.56 3.23
CA ILE A 29 1.49 -6.50 2.72
C ILE A 29 2.15 -5.84 3.92
N THR A 30 3.47 -5.69 3.88
CA THR A 30 4.20 -4.96 4.92
C THR A 30 4.84 -3.72 4.31
N TRP A 31 4.49 -2.55 4.84
CA TRP A 31 5.12 -1.29 4.51
C TRP A 31 6.24 -1.00 5.51
N TYR A 32 7.43 -0.69 5.02
CA TYR A 32 8.58 -0.30 5.83
C TYR A 32 8.96 1.14 5.54
N ASP A 33 9.16 1.93 6.60
CA ASP A 33 9.54 3.34 6.48
C ASP A 33 10.61 3.74 7.50
N GLY A 34 11.33 4.83 7.23
CA GLY A 34 12.39 5.36 8.09
C GLY A 34 13.68 4.53 8.07
N ASN A 35 14.16 4.15 6.87
CA ASN A 35 15.31 3.25 6.66
C ASN A 35 15.12 1.82 7.18
N ARG A 36 13.88 1.40 7.46
CA ARG A 36 13.57 -0.01 7.69
C ARG A 36 13.49 -0.72 6.35
N THR A 37 13.97 -1.95 6.32
CA THR A 37 13.89 -2.82 5.14
C THR A 37 13.35 -4.17 5.56
N PRO A 38 12.63 -4.89 4.67
CA PRO A 38 12.32 -6.28 4.91
C PRO A 38 13.60 -7.09 5.07
N ASN A 39 13.51 -8.18 5.84
CA ASN A 39 14.58 -9.16 5.85
C ASN A 39 14.51 -9.94 4.53
N ALA A 40 15.47 -9.73 3.62
CA ALA A 40 15.56 -10.47 2.36
C ALA A 40 15.66 -12.00 2.58
N ASN A 41 16.09 -12.41 3.77
CA ASN A 41 16.18 -13.80 4.23
C ASN A 41 14.92 -14.30 4.96
N ALA A 42 13.80 -13.57 4.90
CA ALA A 42 12.55 -14.07 5.44
C ALA A 42 12.18 -15.41 4.79
N ASP A 43 11.57 -16.32 5.56
CA ASP A 43 11.39 -17.76 5.27
C ASP A 43 10.64 -18.14 3.98
N LYS A 44 10.31 -17.17 3.12
CA LYS A 44 9.60 -17.37 1.85
C LYS A 44 10.22 -16.64 0.65
N SER A 45 11.22 -15.79 0.87
CA SER A 45 11.89 -15.07 -0.21
C SER A 45 12.83 -15.99 -0.98
N HIS A 46 12.86 -15.84 -2.29
CA HIS A 46 13.75 -16.57 -3.20
C HIS A 46 15.02 -15.79 -3.54
N VAL A 47 15.18 -14.60 -2.95
CA VAL A 47 16.35 -13.73 -3.15
C VAL A 47 17.60 -14.36 -2.52
N PRO A 48 18.77 -14.37 -3.20
CA PRO A 48 20.00 -14.88 -2.62
C PRO A 48 20.36 -14.18 -1.30
N LYS A 49 20.85 -14.95 -0.32
CA LYS A 49 21.12 -14.44 1.04
C LYS A 49 22.09 -13.26 1.11
N HIS A 50 23.00 -13.16 0.13
CA HIS A 50 24.01 -12.11 0.04
C HIS A 50 23.59 -10.95 -0.85
N TYR A 51 22.39 -10.99 -1.42
CA TYR A 51 21.88 -9.92 -2.25
C TYR A 51 21.52 -8.69 -1.40
N ALA A 52 22.11 -7.55 -1.74
CA ALA A 52 21.75 -6.27 -1.13
C ALA A 52 20.47 -5.74 -1.79
N LEU A 53 19.39 -5.64 -1.02
CA LEU A 53 18.15 -5.02 -1.48
C LEU A 53 18.38 -3.55 -1.89
N PRO A 54 17.61 -3.03 -2.87
CA PRO A 54 17.66 -1.62 -3.20
C PRO A 54 17.23 -0.76 -2.01
N ARG A 55 17.70 0.50 -1.97
CA ARG A 55 17.40 1.44 -0.88
C ARG A 55 15.89 1.71 -0.70
N SER A 56 15.13 1.63 -1.79
CA SER A 56 13.69 1.80 -1.83
C SER A 56 13.13 0.97 -2.98
N GLY A 57 11.89 0.51 -2.86
CA GLY A 57 11.24 -0.34 -3.84
C GLY A 57 10.23 -1.29 -3.21
N SER A 58 9.88 -2.32 -3.96
CA SER A 58 8.91 -3.34 -3.57
C SER A 58 9.50 -4.74 -3.74
N LEU A 59 9.01 -5.66 -2.91
CA LEU A 59 9.28 -7.10 -3.00
C LEU A 59 7.95 -7.81 -3.16
N ILE A 60 7.80 -8.60 -4.22
CA ILE A 60 6.64 -9.46 -4.45
C ILE A 60 7.12 -10.89 -4.29
N ILE A 61 6.64 -11.57 -3.25
CA ILE A 61 7.03 -12.93 -2.90
C ILE A 61 5.93 -13.87 -3.38
N GLY A 62 6.19 -14.57 -4.48
CA GLY A 62 5.32 -15.62 -5.00
C GLY A 62 5.70 -17.01 -4.48
N GLU A 63 4.94 -18.01 -4.89
CA GLU A 63 5.17 -19.41 -4.51
C GLU A 63 6.46 -19.98 -5.09
N GLU A 64 6.86 -19.48 -6.25
CA GLU A 64 7.98 -20.01 -7.04
C GLU A 64 9.15 -19.04 -7.23
N GLY A 65 8.98 -17.79 -6.80
CA GLY A 65 9.96 -16.76 -7.06
C GLY A 65 9.71 -15.47 -6.28
N THR A 66 10.68 -14.56 -6.36
CA THR A 66 10.59 -13.24 -5.74
C THR A 66 11.01 -12.16 -6.71
N LEU A 67 10.10 -11.23 -6.98
CA LEU A 67 10.34 -10.06 -7.82
C LEU A 67 10.79 -8.89 -6.94
N VAL A 68 12.00 -8.38 -7.20
CA VAL A 68 12.55 -7.16 -6.60
C VAL A 68 12.32 -6.02 -7.58
N ILE A 69 11.60 -4.99 -7.15
CA ILE A 69 11.29 -3.81 -7.97
C ILE A 69 11.93 -2.58 -7.31
N PRO A 70 13.10 -2.12 -7.78
CA PRO A 70 13.71 -0.90 -7.27
C PRO A 70 12.83 0.34 -7.52
N HIS A 71 12.84 1.30 -6.60
CA HIS A 71 12.32 2.63 -6.88
C HIS A 71 13.19 3.27 -7.97
N VAL A 72 12.63 3.41 -9.18
CA VAL A 72 13.34 3.84 -10.39
C VAL A 72 14.45 2.85 -10.78
N GLY A 73 14.06 1.73 -11.39
CA GLY A 73 14.99 0.75 -11.94
C GLY A 73 14.28 -0.44 -12.57
N ALA A 74 15.02 -1.25 -13.32
CA ALA A 74 14.49 -2.48 -13.89
C ALA A 74 14.23 -3.51 -12.78
N PRO A 75 13.09 -4.24 -12.84
CA PRO A 75 12.81 -5.30 -11.88
C PRO A 75 13.76 -6.50 -12.08
N ARG A 76 13.99 -7.28 -11.02
CA ARG A 76 14.76 -8.52 -11.05
C ARG A 76 13.98 -9.66 -10.42
N LEU A 77 13.90 -10.80 -11.11
CA LEU A 77 13.14 -11.96 -10.66
C LEU A 77 14.09 -13.09 -10.25
N TYR A 78 13.88 -13.62 -9.05
CA TYR A 78 14.68 -14.70 -8.47
C TYR A 78 13.86 -15.99 -8.29
N PRO A 79 14.45 -17.19 -8.43
CA PRO A 79 15.84 -17.44 -8.84
C PRO A 79 16.07 -17.13 -10.34
N GLU A 80 17.19 -16.46 -10.66
CA GLU A 80 17.43 -15.95 -12.02
C GLU A 80 17.49 -17.08 -13.06
N GLU A 81 18.01 -18.25 -12.68
CA GLU A 81 18.13 -19.43 -13.53
C GLU A 81 16.77 -19.99 -13.97
N LYS A 82 15.72 -19.80 -13.17
CA LYS A 82 14.36 -20.25 -13.48
C LYS A 82 13.63 -19.29 -14.39
N PHE A 83 13.93 -17.99 -14.28
CA PHE A 83 13.20 -16.91 -14.93
C PHE A 83 14.04 -16.16 -15.96
N ALA A 84 15.08 -16.80 -16.50
CA ALA A 84 15.88 -16.25 -17.58
C ALA A 84 15.01 -16.04 -18.83
N GLY A 85 14.78 -14.77 -19.21
CA GLY A 85 13.93 -14.45 -20.34
C GLY A 85 13.70 -12.95 -20.53
N LYS A 86 13.06 -12.58 -21.65
CA LYS A 86 12.59 -11.21 -21.87
C LYS A 86 11.32 -10.97 -21.06
N ILE A 87 11.30 -9.88 -20.31
CA ILE A 87 10.07 -9.33 -19.74
C ILE A 87 9.32 -8.66 -20.88
N GLU A 88 8.06 -9.04 -21.07
CA GLU A 88 7.17 -8.31 -21.98
C GLU A 88 6.88 -6.94 -21.38
N MET A 89 7.24 -5.89 -22.11
CA MET A 89 7.00 -4.53 -21.67
C MET A 89 5.55 -4.17 -21.98
N ALA A 90 4.84 -3.63 -21.00
CA ALA A 90 3.56 -3.00 -21.25
C ALA A 90 3.73 -1.83 -22.23
N ASP A 91 2.66 -1.51 -22.95
CA ASP A 91 2.63 -0.34 -23.82
C ASP A 91 3.00 0.93 -23.05
N GLY A 92 3.85 1.74 -23.67
CA GLY A 92 4.28 3.01 -23.08
C GLY A 92 3.08 3.96 -22.95
N GLN A 93 2.88 4.50 -21.75
CA GLN A 93 1.87 5.51 -21.48
C GLN A 93 2.52 6.86 -21.22
N ASN A 94 1.79 7.94 -21.48
CA ASN A 94 2.26 9.30 -21.24
C ASN A 94 1.25 10.04 -20.34
N HIS A 95 1.62 10.25 -19.07
CA HIS A 95 0.79 10.91 -18.07
C HIS A 95 0.32 12.32 -18.50
N TYR A 96 1.17 13.08 -19.20
CA TYR A 96 0.81 14.43 -19.65
C TYR A 96 -0.22 14.40 -20.77
N HIS A 97 -0.03 13.52 -21.75
CA HIS A 97 -0.98 13.39 -22.86
C HIS A 97 -2.29 12.74 -22.40
N GLY A 98 -2.24 11.76 -21.49
CA GLY A 98 -3.43 11.18 -20.89
C GLY A 98 -4.33 12.23 -20.22
N TRP A 99 -3.74 13.20 -19.51
CA TRP A 99 -4.50 14.32 -18.96
C TRP A 99 -5.09 15.24 -20.04
N VAL A 100 -4.31 15.59 -21.07
CA VAL A 100 -4.79 16.43 -22.18
C VAL A 100 -5.93 15.74 -22.94
N ASP A 101 -5.77 14.46 -23.26
CA ASP A 101 -6.77 13.66 -23.96
C ASP A 101 -8.04 13.52 -23.13
N GLY A 102 -7.94 13.30 -21.81
CA GLY A 102 -9.11 13.31 -20.93
C GLY A 102 -9.85 14.65 -20.92
N ALA A 103 -9.13 15.76 -20.91
CA ALA A 103 -9.74 17.10 -20.94
C ALA A 103 -10.41 17.44 -22.29
N LEU A 104 -9.89 16.92 -23.40
CA LEU A 104 -10.33 17.29 -24.75
C LEU A 104 -11.28 16.28 -25.40
N LYS A 105 -11.18 15.00 -25.03
CA LYS A 105 -11.84 13.87 -25.70
C LYS A 105 -12.67 13.00 -24.76
N ASP A 106 -12.72 13.33 -23.48
CA ASP A 106 -13.41 12.51 -22.46
C ASP A 106 -12.82 11.09 -22.36
N GLU A 107 -11.52 10.96 -22.64
CA GLU A 107 -10.77 9.70 -22.52
C GLU A 107 -10.21 9.53 -21.11
N GLN A 108 -10.48 8.40 -20.46
CA GLN A 108 -10.03 8.15 -19.09
C GLN A 108 -8.49 7.99 -19.05
N PRO A 109 -7.74 8.85 -18.33
CA PRO A 109 -6.31 8.64 -18.12
C PRO A 109 -6.07 7.39 -17.25
N SER A 110 -4.88 6.81 -17.38
CA SER A 110 -4.51 5.57 -16.67
C SER A 110 -4.36 5.70 -15.16
N ASP A 111 -4.28 6.93 -14.67
CA ASP A 111 -4.12 7.34 -13.27
C ASP A 111 -5.32 8.16 -12.77
N GLY A 112 -6.53 7.74 -13.17
CA GLY A 112 -7.80 8.36 -12.76
C GLY A 112 -8.09 8.42 -11.26
N PHE A 113 -9.12 9.18 -10.89
CA PHE A 113 -9.50 9.36 -9.49
C PHE A 113 -9.88 8.06 -8.78
N GLU A 114 -10.53 7.11 -9.46
CA GLU A 114 -10.86 5.82 -8.82
C GLU A 114 -9.59 5.06 -8.41
N TYR A 115 -8.60 5.01 -9.31
CA TYR A 115 -7.30 4.39 -9.03
C TYR A 115 -6.56 5.14 -7.92
N GLY A 116 -6.46 6.47 -8.03
CA GLY A 116 -5.79 7.32 -7.04
C GLY A 116 -6.47 7.31 -5.67
N ALA A 117 -7.79 7.21 -5.62
CA ALA A 117 -8.55 7.17 -4.37
C ALA A 117 -8.23 5.91 -3.56
N ARG A 118 -8.24 4.73 -4.20
CA ARG A 118 -7.91 3.45 -3.53
C ARG A 118 -6.48 3.44 -2.98
N LEU A 119 -5.52 3.98 -3.74
CA LEU A 119 -4.13 4.13 -3.27
C LEU A 119 -4.05 5.08 -2.07
N THR A 120 -4.75 6.22 -2.15
CA THR A 120 -4.78 7.22 -1.09
C THR A 120 -5.41 6.64 0.19
N GLU A 121 -6.51 5.91 0.07
CA GLU A 121 -7.18 5.22 1.18
C GLU A 121 -6.22 4.31 1.94
N ALA A 122 -5.51 3.42 1.24
CA ALA A 122 -4.56 2.49 1.86
C ALA A 122 -3.44 3.22 2.63
N VAL A 123 -2.86 4.27 2.04
CA VAL A 123 -1.78 5.06 2.68
C VAL A 123 -2.30 5.82 3.90
N LEU A 124 -3.49 6.43 3.80
CA LEU A 124 -4.09 7.16 4.92
C LEU A 124 -4.46 6.22 6.08
N LEU A 125 -4.97 5.01 5.80
CA LEU A 125 -5.19 4.00 6.83
C LEU A 125 -3.90 3.61 7.54
N GLY A 126 -2.79 3.51 6.80
CA GLY A 126 -1.46 3.33 7.37
C GLY A 126 -1.12 4.43 8.38
N ASN A 127 -1.34 5.70 8.01
CA ASN A 127 -1.11 6.84 8.90
C ASN A 127 -1.97 6.81 10.16
N ILE A 128 -3.21 6.33 10.07
CA ILE A 128 -4.06 6.13 11.24
C ILE A 128 -3.49 5.00 12.10
N ALA A 129 -3.15 3.85 11.51
CA ALA A 129 -2.63 2.68 12.22
C ALA A 129 -1.36 2.98 13.03
N VAL A 130 -0.48 3.86 12.55
CA VAL A 130 0.73 4.28 13.29
C VAL A 130 0.40 4.92 14.65
N ARG A 131 -0.77 5.57 14.78
CA ARG A 131 -1.24 6.16 16.06
C ARG A 131 -1.71 5.10 17.07
N PHE A 132 -2.09 3.91 16.60
CA PHE A 132 -2.60 2.80 17.41
C PHE A 132 -1.59 1.64 17.46
N LYS A 133 -0.32 1.97 17.76
CA LYS A 133 0.79 1.01 17.74
C LYS A 133 0.48 -0.26 18.54
N GLY A 134 0.52 -1.40 17.85
CA GLY A 134 0.36 -2.73 18.44
C GLY A 134 -1.07 -3.29 18.34
N ASP A 135 -2.05 -2.43 18.06
CA ASP A 135 -3.42 -2.82 17.79
C ASP A 135 -3.63 -3.12 16.29
N ALA A 136 -4.63 -3.95 16.00
CA ALA A 136 -5.16 -4.14 14.66
C ALA A 136 -6.38 -3.24 14.48
N LEU A 137 -6.53 -2.65 13.30
CA LEU A 137 -7.70 -1.85 12.91
C LEU A 137 -8.48 -2.63 11.86
N GLU A 138 -9.77 -2.88 12.11
CA GLU A 138 -10.67 -3.40 11.10
C GLU A 138 -11.31 -2.25 10.34
N TRP A 139 -11.24 -2.32 9.00
CA TRP A 139 -11.67 -1.27 8.10
C TRP A 139 -12.83 -1.74 7.23
N ASP A 140 -13.92 -0.98 7.27
CA ASP A 140 -15.04 -1.07 6.37
C ASP A 140 -14.83 -0.04 5.24
N SER A 141 -14.37 -0.51 4.09
CA SER A 141 -14.07 0.33 2.93
C SER A 141 -15.32 0.88 2.25
N GLU A 142 -16.45 0.17 2.32
CA GLU A 142 -17.72 0.63 1.73
C GLU A 142 -18.26 1.84 2.49
N ASN A 143 -18.26 1.78 3.82
CA ASN A 143 -18.74 2.87 4.67
C ASN A 143 -17.63 3.84 5.13
N LEU A 144 -16.39 3.62 4.69
CA LEU A 144 -15.20 4.35 5.09
C LEU A 144 -15.10 4.52 6.62
N LYS A 145 -15.11 3.41 7.35
CA LYS A 145 -15.21 3.40 8.81
C LYS A 145 -14.32 2.36 9.47
N ILE A 146 -13.72 2.72 10.60
CA ILE A 146 -13.03 1.75 11.47
C ILE A 146 -14.07 1.10 12.38
N THR A 147 -14.19 -0.23 12.34
CA THR A 147 -15.23 -0.99 13.05
C THR A 147 -14.72 -1.65 14.32
N ALA A 148 -13.43 -1.97 14.39
CA ALA A 148 -12.78 -2.54 15.57
C ALA A 148 -11.34 -2.04 15.71
N VAL A 149 -10.88 -1.90 16.96
CA VAL A 149 -9.48 -1.57 17.29
C VAL A 149 -9.02 -2.46 18.44
N GLY A 150 -7.99 -3.26 18.19
CA GLY A 150 -7.37 -4.16 19.18
C GLY A 150 -7.23 -5.61 18.68
N LYS A 151 -6.35 -6.38 19.33
CA LYS A 151 -6.15 -7.80 18.99
C LYS A 151 -7.05 -8.69 19.85
N GLY A 152 -8.15 -9.17 19.27
CA GLY A 152 -9.04 -10.17 19.89
C GLY A 152 -9.99 -9.65 20.97
N ASN A 153 -9.87 -8.38 21.37
CA ASN A 153 -10.85 -7.70 22.22
C ASN A 153 -10.96 -6.21 21.81
N PRO A 154 -11.87 -5.85 20.89
CA PRO A 154 -12.02 -4.48 20.43
C PRO A 154 -12.39 -3.52 21.56
N ASP A 155 -11.72 -2.37 21.63
CA ASP A 155 -12.04 -1.30 22.59
C ASP A 155 -12.91 -0.21 21.91
N PRO A 156 -14.19 -0.05 22.29
CA PRO A 156 -15.07 0.95 21.70
C PRO A 156 -14.54 2.40 21.82
N ALA A 157 -13.79 2.71 22.89
CA ALA A 157 -13.20 4.03 23.05
C ALA A 157 -12.12 4.29 21.99
N LYS A 158 -11.29 3.28 21.70
CA LYS A 158 -10.29 3.35 20.62
C LYS A 158 -10.93 3.40 19.24
N VAL A 159 -12.05 2.69 19.02
CA VAL A 159 -12.81 2.80 17.76
C VAL A 159 -13.29 4.23 17.55
N ALA A 160 -13.88 4.85 18.58
CA ALA A 160 -14.33 6.23 18.49
C ALA A 160 -13.16 7.21 18.26
N GLU A 161 -12.02 7.00 18.91
CA GLU A 161 -10.81 7.78 18.70
C GLU A 161 -10.25 7.63 17.28
N ALA A 162 -10.16 6.41 16.76
CA ALA A 162 -9.61 6.12 15.44
C ALA A 162 -10.44 6.77 14.32
N ASN A 163 -11.77 6.74 14.44
CA ASN A 163 -12.67 7.34 13.47
C ASN A 163 -12.56 8.88 13.39
N LYS A 164 -12.04 9.56 14.44
CA LYS A 164 -11.74 11.01 14.37
C LYS A 164 -10.67 11.36 13.34
N TRP A 165 -9.84 10.39 12.95
CA TRP A 165 -8.78 10.58 11.96
C TRP A 165 -9.21 10.25 10.53
N VAL A 166 -10.38 9.62 10.35
CA VAL A 166 -10.90 9.22 9.03
C VAL A 166 -11.52 10.42 8.30
N ARG A 167 -12.18 11.30 9.05
CA ARG A 167 -12.79 12.52 8.53
C ARG A 167 -12.23 13.72 9.28
N ARG A 168 -12.22 14.87 8.61
CA ARG A 168 -11.88 16.16 9.22
C ARG A 168 -13.08 17.09 9.13
N GLU A 169 -13.15 18.04 10.05
CA GLU A 169 -14.02 19.19 9.87
C GLU A 169 -13.49 20.03 8.70
N TYR A 170 -14.32 20.20 7.68
CA TYR A 170 -14.00 21.04 6.55
C TYR A 170 -14.35 22.49 6.87
N ARG A 171 -13.61 23.42 6.27
CA ARG A 171 -13.94 24.85 6.36
C ARG A 171 -15.33 25.10 5.78
N ASP A 172 -16.06 26.04 6.36
CA ASP A 172 -17.36 26.49 5.84
C ASP A 172 -17.31 26.76 4.33
N GLY A 173 -18.28 26.17 3.61
CA GLY A 173 -18.37 26.19 2.15
C GLY A 173 -17.60 25.06 1.43
N TRP A 174 -16.88 24.20 2.15
CA TRP A 174 -16.14 23.05 1.61
C TRP A 174 -16.60 21.71 2.19
N ASN A 175 -17.84 21.67 2.69
CA ASN A 175 -18.44 20.46 3.22
C ASN A 175 -18.58 19.42 2.10
N ILE A 176 -18.24 18.17 2.42
CA ILE A 176 -18.47 17.02 1.55
C ILE A 176 -19.77 16.34 1.98
N ALA A 177 -20.48 15.72 1.03
CA ALA A 177 -21.67 14.93 1.34
C ALA A 177 -21.29 13.76 2.27
N GLU A 178 -22.19 13.41 3.20
CA GLU A 178 -22.05 12.17 3.96
C GLU A 178 -22.14 10.97 3.00
N VAL A 179 -21.32 9.95 3.29
CA VAL A 179 -21.28 8.68 2.56
C VAL A 179 -22.03 7.66 3.37
#